data_AF-A0A222EMY8-F1
#
_entry.id   AF-A0A222EMY8-F1
#
_cell.length_a   1.000
_cell.length_b   1.000
_cell.length_c   1.000
_cell.angle_alpha   90.00
_cell.angle_beta   90.00
_cell.angle_gamma   90.00
#
_symmetry.space_group_name_H-M   'P 1'
#
loop_
_entity.id
_entity.type
_entity.pdbx_description
1 polymer ?
#
loop_
_entity_poly.entity_id
_entity_poly.type
_entity_poly.pdbx_seq_one_letter_code
_entity_poly.pdbx_strand_id
1 'polypeptide(L)'
;MDFNLVKKTLRKPIIWFGSVIFTLVLIFLLIVLLIPISKENKIVFSCVFVLNFLLMYFISCILNLSKSSISLFYRIIITKEESSEYEVMIKKSNFSYIFITILLISTFFIELTSGSIIKKVSWEENAKETYWVFLIIFLVNLIYFYLYTGVTLYLLNNNADFKNNYIEFYKKCNTKINS
;
A
#
# COMPACT_ATOMS: atom_id res chain seq x y z
N MET A 1 -11.54 21.30 -5.88
CA MET A 1 -10.06 21.25 -5.73
C MET A 1 -9.42 20.62 -6.98
N ASP A 2 -8.35 21.23 -7.51
CA ASP A 2 -7.58 20.65 -8.61
C ASP A 2 -6.79 19.42 -8.12
N PHE A 3 -7.02 18.25 -8.74
CA PHE A 3 -6.31 17.03 -8.36
C PHE A 3 -4.85 17.04 -8.80
N ASN A 4 -4.54 17.80 -9.85
CA ASN A 4 -3.25 17.74 -10.52
C ASN A 4 -2.11 18.18 -9.59
N LEU A 5 -2.39 19.07 -8.64
CA LEU A 5 -1.45 19.51 -7.61
C LEU A 5 -1.09 18.39 -6.61
N VAL A 6 -2.07 17.56 -6.25
CA VAL A 6 -1.87 16.43 -5.32
C VAL A 6 -1.25 15.24 -6.02
N LYS A 7 -1.60 15.03 -7.30
CA LYS A 7 -1.13 13.92 -8.12
C LYS A 7 0.39 13.85 -8.21
N LYS A 8 1.10 14.99 -8.26
CA LYS A 8 2.56 15.03 -8.25
C LYS A 8 3.14 14.49 -6.93
N THR A 9 2.53 14.86 -5.80
CA THR A 9 2.94 14.43 -4.45
C THR A 9 2.70 12.94 -4.24
N LEU A 10 1.58 12.43 -4.73
CA LEU A 10 1.20 11.01 -4.64
C LEU A 10 2.03 10.09 -5.54
N ARG A 11 2.58 10.62 -6.64
CA ARG A 11 3.49 9.86 -7.51
C ARG A 11 4.83 9.56 -6.84
N LYS A 12 5.30 10.39 -5.91
CA LYS A 12 6.57 10.17 -5.21
C LYS A 12 6.58 8.85 -4.41
N PRO A 13 5.61 8.58 -3.51
CA PRO A 13 5.48 7.27 -2.86
C PRO A 13 5.47 6.11 -3.83
N ILE A 14 4.72 6.21 -4.94
CA ILE A 14 4.62 5.13 -5.93
C ILE A 14 5.99 4.79 -6.50
N ILE A 15 6.77 5.78 -6.92
CA ILE A 15 8.09 5.56 -7.54
C ILE A 15 9.09 5.02 -6.49
N TRP A 16 9.11 5.62 -5.30
CA TRP A 16 10.02 5.20 -4.23
C TRP A 16 9.75 3.77 -3.80
N PHE A 17 8.50 3.42 -3.56
CA PHE A 17 8.13 2.06 -3.15
C PHE A 17 8.15 1.06 -4.30
N GLY A 18 8.02 1.50 -5.56
CA GLY A 18 8.35 0.67 -6.71
C GLY A 18 9.81 0.23 -6.73
N SER A 19 10.73 1.12 -6.35
CA SER A 19 12.16 0.80 -6.20
C SER A 19 12.40 -0.17 -5.04
N VAL A 20 11.66 -0.01 -3.92
CA VAL A 20 11.69 -0.95 -2.79
C VAL A 20 11.21 -2.34 -3.22
N ILE A 21 10.08 -2.43 -3.93
CA ILE A 21 9.55 -3.71 -4.46
C ILE A 21 10.55 -4.38 -5.39
N PHE A 22 11.14 -3.63 -6.33
CA PHE A 22 12.14 -4.18 -7.23
C PHE A 22 13.35 -4.74 -6.48
N THR A 23 13.81 -4.02 -5.45
CA THR A 23 14.90 -4.46 -4.58
C THR A 23 14.54 -5.74 -3.80
N LEU A 24 13.33 -5.81 -3.25
CA LEU A 24 12.82 -6.99 -2.55
C LEU A 24 12.76 -8.21 -3.49
N VAL A 25 12.28 -8.02 -4.72
CA VAL A 25 12.27 -9.08 -5.74
C VAL A 25 13.68 -9.61 -5.99
N LEU A 26 14.68 -8.74 -6.19
CA LEU A 26 16.06 -9.17 -6.41
C LEU A 26 16.63 -9.94 -5.22
N ILE A 27 16.45 -9.43 -4.00
CA ILE A 27 16.92 -10.08 -2.77
C ILE A 27 16.26 -11.46 -2.61
N PHE A 28 14.94 -11.56 -2.80
CA PHE A 28 14.24 -12.84 -2.68
C PHE A 28 14.67 -13.85 -3.73
N LEU A 29 14.84 -13.43 -4.99
CA LEU A 29 15.32 -14.31 -6.05
C LEU A 29 16.73 -14.83 -5.74
N LEU A 30 17.63 -13.98 -5.25
CA LEU A 30 18.96 -14.42 -4.81
C LEU A 30 18.88 -15.47 -3.70
N ILE A 31 18.06 -15.23 -2.67
CA ILE A 31 17.87 -16.18 -1.57
C ILE A 31 17.33 -17.52 -2.09
N VAL A 32 16.28 -17.51 -2.90
CA VAL A 32 15.67 -18.74 -3.46
C VAL A 32 16.66 -19.52 -4.33
N LEU A 33 17.48 -18.83 -5.12
CA LEU A 33 18.48 -19.47 -5.98
C LEU A 33 19.62 -20.10 -5.19
N LEU A 34 20.00 -19.53 -4.04
CA LEU A 34 21.10 -20.01 -3.20
C LEU A 34 20.71 -21.16 -2.26
N ILE A 35 19.45 -21.23 -1.82
CA ILE A 35 18.99 -22.29 -0.92
C ILE A 35 19.07 -23.68 -1.62
N PRO A 36 19.49 -24.75 -0.92
CA PRO A 36 19.61 -26.11 -1.47
C PRO A 36 18.26 -26.83 -1.56
N ILE A 37 17.28 -26.23 -2.24
CA ILE A 37 15.97 -26.85 -2.56
C ILE A 37 15.95 -27.38 -3.99
N SER A 38 14.99 -28.27 -4.28
CA SER A 38 14.78 -28.81 -5.62
C SER A 38 14.56 -27.70 -6.66
N LYS A 39 14.99 -27.93 -7.90
CA LYS A 39 14.80 -26.96 -9.00
C LYS A 39 13.33 -26.59 -9.19
N GLU A 40 12.44 -27.57 -9.04
CA GLU A 40 11.00 -27.36 -9.09
C GLU A 40 10.54 -26.35 -8.03
N ASN A 41 10.91 -26.56 -6.76
CA ASN A 41 10.56 -25.64 -5.67
C ASN A 41 11.15 -24.23 -5.89
N LYS A 42 12.36 -24.12 -6.45
CA LYS A 42 12.95 -22.81 -6.80
C LYS A 42 12.09 -22.05 -7.79
N ILE A 43 11.58 -22.72 -8.83
CA ILE A 43 10.71 -22.11 -9.84
C ILE A 43 9.40 -21.69 -9.20
N VAL A 44 8.76 -22.57 -8.42
CA VAL A 44 7.49 -22.27 -7.74
C VAL A 44 7.61 -21.04 -6.85
N PHE A 45 8.60 -21.01 -5.96
CA PHE A 45 8.80 -19.88 -5.06
C PHE A 45 9.13 -18.58 -5.80
N SER A 46 9.98 -18.65 -6.83
CA SER A 46 10.31 -17.47 -7.63
C SER A 46 9.07 -16.87 -8.29
N CYS A 47 8.22 -17.69 -8.91
CA CYS A 47 6.99 -17.23 -9.54
C CYS A 47 6.01 -16.63 -8.53
N VAL A 48 5.79 -17.32 -7.41
CA VAL A 48 4.84 -16.87 -6.38
C VAL A 48 5.29 -15.55 -5.75
N PHE A 49 6.57 -15.41 -5.39
CA PHE A 49 7.07 -14.19 -4.77
C PHE A 49 7.10 -13.00 -5.72
N VAL A 50 7.54 -13.19 -6.97
CA VAL A 50 7.51 -12.12 -7.97
C VAL A 50 6.09 -11.62 -8.19
N LEU A 51 5.13 -12.55 -8.33
CA LEU A 51 3.73 -12.19 -8.50
C LEU A 51 3.17 -11.46 -7.27
N ASN A 52 3.51 -11.92 -6.05
CA ASN A 52 3.12 -11.24 -4.82
C ASN A 52 3.61 -9.80 -4.79
N PHE A 53 4.92 -9.57 -4.98
CA PHE A 53 5.48 -8.23 -4.90
C PHE A 53 4.96 -7.30 -5.98
N LEU A 54 4.74 -7.81 -7.19
CA LEU A 54 4.06 -7.05 -8.26
C LEU A 54 2.64 -6.68 -7.87
N LEU A 55 1.87 -7.60 -7.27
CA LEU A 55 0.52 -7.32 -6.79
C LEU A 55 0.53 -6.23 -5.72
N MET A 56 1.46 -6.28 -4.75
CA MET A 56 1.60 -5.24 -3.72
C MET A 56 1.89 -3.87 -4.33
N TYR A 57 2.74 -3.81 -5.35
CA TYR A 57 3.02 -2.59 -6.09
C TYR A 57 1.79 -2.04 -6.83
N PHE A 58 1.05 -2.90 -7.55
CA PHE A 58 -0.16 -2.48 -8.25
C PHE A 58 -1.22 -1.93 -7.30
N ILE A 59 -1.41 -2.59 -6.15
CA ILE A 59 -2.32 -2.10 -5.12
C ILE A 59 -1.87 -0.74 -4.61
N SER A 60 -0.58 -0.57 -4.32
CA SER A 60 -0.01 0.72 -3.91
C SER A 60 -0.33 1.82 -4.92
N CYS A 61 -0.19 1.54 -6.23
CA CYS A 61 -0.56 2.47 -7.29
C CYS A 61 -2.04 2.87 -7.21
N ILE A 62 -2.95 1.90 -7.07
CA ILE A 62 -4.41 2.13 -7.01
C ILE A 62 -4.81 2.98 -5.79
N LEU A 63 -4.18 2.75 -4.63
CA LEU A 63 -4.43 3.51 -3.40
C LEU A 63 -4.20 5.02 -3.57
N ASN A 64 -3.29 5.41 -4.47
CA ASN A 64 -2.86 6.80 -4.68
C ASN A 64 -3.23 7.37 -6.07
N LEU A 65 -3.99 6.65 -6.89
CA LEU A 65 -4.26 7.04 -8.28
C LEU A 65 -5.37 8.08 -8.44
N SER A 66 -6.35 8.11 -7.53
CA SER A 66 -7.60 8.87 -7.68
C SER A 66 -7.97 9.67 -6.43
N LYS A 67 -8.77 10.73 -6.63
CA LYS A 67 -9.39 11.52 -5.54
C LYS A 67 -10.18 10.64 -4.58
N SER A 68 -10.97 9.72 -5.14
CA SER A 68 -11.83 8.81 -4.38
C SER A 68 -10.99 7.88 -3.50
N SER A 69 -9.89 7.33 -4.03
CA SER A 69 -8.96 6.51 -3.26
C SER A 69 -8.41 7.30 -2.07
N ILE A 70 -7.92 8.52 -2.30
CA ILE A 70 -7.37 9.33 -1.21
C ILE A 70 -8.42 9.63 -0.15
N SER A 71 -9.63 10.01 -0.55
CA SER A 71 -10.71 10.30 0.39
C SER A 71 -11.13 9.09 1.22
N LEU A 72 -10.97 7.88 0.69
CA LEU A 72 -11.30 6.63 1.38
C LEU A 72 -10.22 6.24 2.41
N PHE A 73 -8.95 6.39 2.02
CA PHE A 73 -7.80 5.96 2.81
C PHE A 73 -7.24 7.04 3.74
N TYR A 74 -7.52 8.31 3.46
CA TYR A 74 -7.06 9.47 4.21
C TYR A 74 -8.21 10.42 4.51
N ARG A 75 -8.37 10.78 5.79
CA ARG A 75 -9.34 11.74 6.28
C ARG A 75 -8.70 13.12 6.36
N ILE A 76 -9.28 14.10 5.69
CA ILE A 76 -8.87 15.51 5.79
C ILE A 76 -9.67 16.16 6.90
N ILE A 77 -8.99 16.78 7.86
CA ILE A 77 -9.56 17.48 9.01
C ILE A 77 -9.19 18.96 8.85
N ILE A 78 -10.19 19.82 8.98
CA ILE A 78 -10.01 21.26 9.04
C ILE A 78 -10.30 21.70 10.47
N THR A 79 -9.34 22.38 11.08
CA THR A 79 -9.51 23.06 12.38
C THR A 79 -9.46 24.57 12.16
N LYS A 80 -10.26 25.29 12.94
CA LYS A 80 -10.22 26.75 13.03
C LYS A 80 -10.17 27.06 14.51
N GLU A 81 -9.04 27.56 15.00
CA GLU A 81 -9.03 28.16 16.35
C GLU A 81 -9.65 29.56 16.25
N GLU A 82 -10.23 30.01 17.36
CA GLU A 82 -11.17 31.14 17.44
C GLU A 82 -10.64 32.49 16.89
N SER A 83 -9.34 32.60 16.59
CA SER A 83 -8.69 33.79 16.03
C SER A 83 -7.62 33.52 14.94
N SER A 84 -7.48 32.30 14.43
CA SER A 84 -6.40 31.93 13.49
C SER A 84 -6.87 31.45 12.10
N GLU A 85 -5.91 31.35 11.17
CA GLU A 85 -6.11 30.79 9.84
C GLU A 85 -6.58 29.33 9.92
N TYR A 86 -7.36 28.89 8.92
CA TYR A 86 -7.77 27.48 8.83
C TYR A 86 -6.54 26.58 8.74
N GLU A 87 -6.44 25.57 9.60
CA GLU A 87 -5.40 24.55 9.51
C GLU A 87 -5.97 23.28 8.87
N VAL A 88 -5.23 22.71 7.91
CA VAL A 88 -5.57 21.42 7.28
C VAL A 88 -4.61 20.35 7.78
N MET A 89 -5.17 19.33 8.41
CA MET A 89 -4.45 18.13 8.83
C MET A 89 -5.04 16.91 8.15
N ILE A 90 -4.17 16.03 7.67
CA ILE A 90 -4.56 14.79 7.02
C ILE A 90 -4.23 13.66 7.98
N LYS A 91 -5.19 12.78 8.25
CA LYS A 91 -5.02 11.60 9.10
C LYS A 91 -5.35 10.35 8.29
N LYS A 92 -4.74 9.22 8.67
CA LYS A 92 -5.08 7.92 8.08
C LYS A 92 -6.49 7.52 8.51
N SER A 93 -7.28 6.99 7.57
CA SER A 93 -8.60 6.41 7.88
C SER A 93 -8.44 5.06 8.56
N ASN A 94 -9.31 4.74 9.53
CA ASN A 94 -9.35 3.41 10.14
C ASN A 94 -9.63 2.32 9.09
N PHE A 95 -10.37 2.68 8.03
CA PHE A 95 -10.61 1.80 6.89
C PHE A 95 -9.31 1.33 6.23
N SER A 96 -8.26 2.16 6.22
CA SER A 96 -6.97 1.78 5.63
C SER A 96 -6.33 0.60 6.34
N TYR A 97 -6.42 0.54 7.67
CA TYR A 97 -5.90 -0.61 8.42
C TYR A 97 -6.70 -1.87 8.14
N ILE A 98 -8.03 -1.78 8.14
CA ILE A 98 -8.92 -2.91 7.85
C ILE A 98 -8.65 -3.45 6.44
N PHE A 99 -8.58 -2.57 5.45
CA PHE A 99 -8.32 -2.93 4.06
C PHE A 99 -6.98 -3.64 3.89
N ILE A 100 -5.89 -3.08 4.45
CA ILE A 100 -4.55 -3.68 4.36
C ILE A 100 -4.56 -5.06 5.02
N THR A 101 -5.13 -5.20 6.22
CA THR A 101 -5.18 -6.49 6.92
C THR A 101 -5.94 -7.55 6.13
N ILE A 102 -7.14 -7.22 5.63
CA ILE A 102 -7.93 -8.16 4.82
C ILE A 102 -7.17 -8.58 3.57
N LEU A 103 -6.59 -7.61 2.86
CA LEU A 103 -5.81 -7.87 1.66
C LEU A 103 -4.65 -8.83 1.93
N LEU A 104 -3.89 -8.59 2.99
CA LEU A 104 -2.73 -9.41 3.33
C LEU A 104 -3.13 -10.82 3.73
N ILE A 105 -4.20 -10.97 4.51
CA ILE A 105 -4.75 -12.28 4.87
C ILE A 105 -5.20 -13.02 3.61
N SER A 106 -5.95 -12.38 2.73
CA SER A 106 -6.39 -13.00 1.47
C SER A 106 -5.21 -13.40 0.60
N THR A 107 -4.20 -12.53 0.47
CA THR A 107 -3.00 -12.80 -0.33
C THR A 107 -2.21 -13.99 0.23
N PHE A 108 -2.05 -14.06 1.55
CA PHE A 108 -1.40 -15.17 2.23
C PHE A 108 -2.07 -16.52 1.90
N PHE A 109 -3.40 -16.59 1.98
CA PHE A 109 -4.13 -17.82 1.62
C PHE A 109 -4.09 -18.13 0.14
N ILE A 110 -4.08 -17.12 -0.74
CA ILE A 110 -3.91 -17.32 -2.19
C ILE A 110 -2.54 -17.92 -2.49
N GLU A 111 -1.48 -17.44 -1.87
CA GLU A 111 -0.12 -17.98 -2.05
C GLU A 111 -0.02 -19.43 -1.60
N LEU A 112 -0.51 -19.71 -0.39
CA LEU A 112 -0.54 -21.05 0.20
C LEU A 112 -1.32 -22.04 -0.68
N THR A 113 -2.45 -21.60 -1.23
CA THR A 113 -3.29 -22.43 -2.12
C THR A 113 -2.65 -22.60 -3.50
N SER A 114 -2.06 -21.53 -4.04
CA SER A 114 -1.37 -21.58 -5.34
C SER A 114 -0.20 -22.56 -5.31
N GLY A 115 0.56 -22.60 -4.22
CA GLY A 115 1.64 -23.58 -4.03
C GLY A 115 1.15 -25.04 -4.09
N SER A 116 0.02 -25.33 -3.44
CA SER A 116 -0.62 -26.67 -3.47
C SER A 116 -1.06 -27.06 -4.89
N ILE A 117 -1.67 -26.13 -5.64
CA ILE A 117 -2.09 -26.38 -7.02
C ILE A 117 -0.88 -26.65 -7.92
N ILE A 118 0.19 -25.88 -7.80
CA ILE A 118 1.38 -26.02 -8.65
C ILE A 118 2.11 -27.33 -8.35
N LYS A 119 2.31 -27.67 -7.07
CA LYS A 119 2.96 -28.91 -6.63
C LYS A 119 2.08 -30.15 -6.77
N LYS A 120 0.77 -29.99 -7.04
CA LYS A 120 -0.22 -31.07 -7.08
C LYS A 120 -0.28 -31.91 -5.79
N VAL A 121 -0.10 -31.26 -4.65
CA VAL A 121 -0.21 -31.86 -3.30
C VAL A 121 -1.43 -31.33 -2.58
N SER A 122 -1.87 -32.01 -1.50
CA SER A 122 -2.96 -31.50 -0.68
C SER A 122 -2.61 -30.13 -0.06
N TRP A 123 -3.63 -29.31 0.20
CA TRP A 123 -3.43 -27.99 0.80
C TRP A 123 -2.73 -28.09 2.16
N GLU A 124 -3.11 -29.08 2.97
CA GLU A 124 -2.52 -29.32 4.29
C GLU A 124 -1.03 -29.67 4.20
N GLU A 125 -0.66 -30.52 3.25
CA GLU A 125 0.72 -30.95 3.04
C GLU A 125 1.61 -29.78 2.57
N ASN A 126 1.12 -28.98 1.61
CA ASN A 126 1.84 -27.77 1.21
C ASN A 126 1.96 -26.77 2.38
N ALA A 127 0.91 -26.62 3.19
CA ALA A 127 0.92 -25.70 4.32
C ALA A 127 1.97 -26.12 5.36
N LYS A 128 2.07 -27.40 5.72
CA LYS A 128 3.08 -27.88 6.68
C LYS A 128 4.52 -27.52 6.25
N GLU A 129 4.80 -27.59 4.95
CA GLU A 129 6.14 -27.31 4.42
C GLU A 129 6.40 -25.80 4.25
N THR A 130 5.40 -25.03 3.83
CA THR A 130 5.61 -23.67 3.28
C THR A 130 4.98 -22.54 4.10
N TYR A 131 4.19 -22.84 5.13
CA TYR A 131 3.48 -21.84 5.94
C TYR A 131 4.39 -20.73 6.47
N TRP A 132 5.54 -21.09 7.06
CA TRP A 132 6.49 -20.12 7.62
C TRP A 132 7.06 -19.18 6.56
N VAL A 133 7.27 -19.69 5.35
CA VAL A 133 7.79 -18.90 4.23
C VAL A 133 6.77 -17.83 3.84
N PHE A 134 5.50 -18.20 3.67
CA PHE A 134 4.45 -17.24 3.36
C PHE A 134 4.14 -16.31 4.54
N LEU A 135 4.37 -16.74 5.79
CA LEU A 135 4.21 -15.89 6.96
C LEU A 135 5.27 -14.76 6.96
N ILE A 136 6.50 -15.06 6.57
CA ILE A 136 7.55 -14.03 6.40
C ILE A 136 7.14 -13.05 5.30
N ILE A 137 6.65 -13.52 4.16
CA ILE A 137 6.15 -12.65 3.08
C ILE A 137 5.00 -11.76 3.57
N PHE A 138 4.06 -12.33 4.32
CA PHE A 138 2.96 -11.57 4.95
C PHE A 138 3.50 -10.42 5.83
N LEU A 139 4.51 -10.68 6.66
CA LEU A 139 5.12 -9.65 7.52
C LEU A 139 5.86 -8.59 6.71
N VAL A 140 6.60 -8.98 5.66
CA VAL A 140 7.26 -8.03 4.74
C VAL A 140 6.23 -7.12 4.09
N ASN A 141 5.13 -7.68 3.60
CA ASN A 141 4.05 -6.93 2.95
C ASN A 141 3.31 -6.00 3.94
N LEU A 142 3.14 -6.43 5.19
CA LEU A 142 2.57 -5.60 6.26
C LEU A 142 3.44 -4.37 6.52
N ILE A 143 4.75 -4.57 6.71
CA ILE A 143 5.72 -3.48 6.92
C ILE A 143 5.73 -2.56 5.70
N TYR A 144 5.76 -3.13 4.50
CA TYR A 144 5.73 -2.38 3.25
C TYR A 144 4.52 -1.44 3.18
N PHE A 145 3.30 -1.93 3.42
CA PHE A 145 2.10 -1.07 3.37
C PHE A 145 2.03 -0.06 4.51
N TYR A 146 2.53 -0.43 5.69
CA TYR A 146 2.61 0.51 6.82
C TYR A 146 3.51 1.69 6.47
N LEU A 147 4.71 1.43 5.94
CA LEU A 147 5.63 2.45 5.47
C LEU A 147 5.07 3.24 4.29
N TYR A 148 4.45 2.57 3.31
CA TYR A 148 3.87 3.23 2.14
C TYR A 148 2.80 4.26 2.53
N THR A 149 1.88 3.86 3.41
CA THR A 149 0.83 4.75 3.90
C THR A 149 1.39 5.86 4.80
N GLY A 150 2.39 5.56 5.64
CA GLY A 150 3.08 6.56 6.47
C GLY A 150 3.80 7.64 5.66
N VAL A 151 4.58 7.24 4.65
CA VAL A 151 5.29 8.17 3.76
C VAL A 151 4.30 8.99 2.94
N THR A 152 3.23 8.37 2.43
CA THR A 152 2.18 9.11 1.72
C THR A 152 1.54 10.17 2.62
N LEU A 153 1.19 9.81 3.86
CA LEU A 153 0.61 10.73 4.84
C LEU A 153 1.55 11.88 5.16
N TYR A 154 2.84 11.59 5.38
CA TYR A 154 3.87 12.59 5.63
C TYR A 154 3.98 13.58 4.47
N LEU A 155 4.05 13.10 3.23
CA LEU A 155 4.18 13.97 2.06
C LEU A 155 2.94 14.84 1.84
N LEU A 156 1.75 14.31 2.10
CA LEU A 156 0.51 15.08 2.00
C LEU A 156 0.42 16.15 3.09
N ASN A 157 0.82 15.84 4.33
CA ASN A 157 0.81 16.81 5.44
C ASN A 157 1.87 17.90 5.31
N ASN A 158 2.95 17.67 4.55
CA ASN A 158 3.98 18.69 4.31
C ASN A 158 3.78 19.45 2.99
N ASN A 159 2.70 19.19 2.26
CA ASN A 159 2.40 19.90 1.03
C ASN A 159 1.57 21.17 1.31
N ALA A 160 2.25 22.32 1.42
CA ALA A 160 1.61 23.62 1.65
C ALA A 160 0.62 24.00 0.53
N ASP A 161 0.97 23.75 -0.74
CA ASP A 161 0.10 24.05 -1.88
C ASP A 161 -1.23 23.29 -1.78
N PHE A 162 -1.18 22.01 -1.41
CA PHE A 162 -2.36 21.20 -1.21
C PHE A 162 -3.25 21.76 -0.09
N LYS A 163 -2.65 22.08 1.07
CA LYS A 163 -3.39 22.64 2.21
C LYS A 163 -4.08 23.95 1.86
N ASN A 164 -3.34 24.88 1.25
CA ASN A 164 -3.86 26.20 0.86
C ASN A 164 -5.02 26.08 -0.15
N ASN A 165 -4.87 25.23 -1.17
CA ASN A 165 -5.95 24.97 -2.13
C ASN A 165 -7.18 24.32 -1.51
N TYR A 166 -6.99 23.46 -0.49
CA TYR A 166 -8.10 22.84 0.23
C TYR A 166 -8.84 23.86 1.10
N ILE A 167 -8.11 24.77 1.77
CA ILE A 167 -8.68 25.88 2.54
C ILE A 167 -9.51 26.79 1.64
N GLU A 168 -8.98 27.20 0.48
CA GLU A 168 -9.72 28.04 -0.46
C GLU A 168 -10.99 27.38 -0.97
N PHE A 169 -10.92 26.07 -1.30
CA PHE A 169 -12.09 25.30 -1.69
C PHE A 169 -13.14 25.29 -0.58
N TYR A 170 -12.73 25.04 0.66
CA TYR A 170 -13.63 25.01 1.81
C TYR A 170 -14.28 26.38 2.09
N LYS A 171 -13.49 27.47 2.05
CA LYS A 171 -14.00 28.84 2.18
C LYS A 171 -15.08 29.12 1.14
N LYS A 172 -14.83 28.83 -0.14
CA LYS A 172 -15.78 29.04 -1.25
C LYS A 172 -17.06 28.22 -1.10
N CYS A 173 -16.97 26.99 -0.61
CA CYS A 173 -18.15 26.16 -0.36
C CYS A 173 -19.00 26.71 0.80
N ASN A 174 -18.38 27.15 1.89
CA ASN A 174 -19.12 27.74 3.01
C ASN A 174 -19.74 29.10 2.67
N THR A 175 -19.13 29.90 1.78
CA THR A 175 -19.74 31.18 1.35
C THR A 175 -21.02 30.97 0.53
N LYS A 176 -21.10 29.87 -0.24
CA LYS A 176 -22.27 29.52 -1.05
C LYS A 176 -23.43 28.90 -0.26
N ILE A 177 -23.17 28.39 0.94
CA ILE A 177 -24.21 27.79 1.80
C ILE A 177 -24.92 28.88 2.63
N ASN A 178 -24.25 30.01 2.85
CA ASN A 178 -24.78 31.15 3.62
C ASN A 178 -25.29 32.31 2.73
N SER A 179 -25.39 32.10 1.41
CA SER A 179 -25.96 33.03 0.42
C SER A 179 -27.24 32.47 -0.16
#